data_AF-A0A2S7NXV5-F1
#
_entry.id   AF-A0A2S7NXV5-F1
#
_cell.length_a   1.000
_cell.length_b   1.000
_cell.length_c   1.000
_cell.angle_alpha   90.00
_cell.angle_beta   90.00
_cell.angle_gamma   90.00
#
_symmetry.space_group_name_H-M   'P 1'
#
loop_
_entity.id
_entity.type
_entity.pdbx_description
1 polymer ?
#
loop_
_entity_poly.entity_id
_entity_poly.type
_entity_poly.pdbx_seq_one_letter_code
_entity_poly.pdbx_strand_id
1 'polypeptide(L)'
;MSANTTDTPLPWVENVVVVGAHKDENNHPMAKVAVCTIDTGNMQGDIVSKDFLENQLGFPKSRFRELKGTEKRGAVVGNNIPEAAIHLTWYHKKGSRAFHDMRFLIAPHSDADLVIGAQSIWKYNLLTVPYLMSKNVAKEQVAMSTGNNKKDEGWASLGRNFNSSHIELLGIETRKRRAQDDKRPKEYDLDAKRFEICTAERDNVSKELLDTIKEQLEELIMDAKCGVEDSERAADSEAQNGKAADEKKSFQL
;
A
#
# COMPACT_ATOMS: atom_id res chain seq x y z
N MET A 1 -29.78 23.08 -27.10
CA MET A 1 -28.61 23.26 -26.22
C MET A 1 -28.89 22.50 -24.94
N SER A 2 -28.38 21.28 -24.79
CA SER A 2 -28.61 20.47 -23.59
C SER A 2 -27.35 20.52 -22.75
N ALA A 3 -27.35 21.40 -21.76
CA ALA A 3 -26.39 21.37 -20.68
C ALA A 3 -26.94 20.40 -19.63
N ASN A 4 -26.35 19.21 -19.54
CA ASN A 4 -26.49 18.31 -18.40
C ASN A 4 -25.33 17.32 -18.41
N THR A 5 -24.21 17.75 -17.86
CA THR A 5 -23.17 16.83 -17.37
C THR A 5 -23.07 17.07 -15.88
N THR A 6 -23.62 16.12 -15.13
CA THR A 6 -23.40 15.97 -13.70
C THR A 6 -21.90 15.84 -13.45
N ASP A 7 -21.29 16.92 -13.00
CA ASP A 7 -19.87 17.03 -12.62
C ASP A 7 -19.64 16.36 -11.26
N THR A 8 -20.19 15.14 -11.10
CA THR A 8 -19.97 14.33 -9.91
C THR A 8 -18.66 13.60 -10.11
N PRO A 9 -17.59 13.94 -9.36
CA PRO A 9 -16.32 13.24 -9.50
C PRO A 9 -16.57 11.76 -9.19
N LEU A 10 -16.30 10.90 -10.17
CA LEU A 10 -16.33 9.47 -9.95
C LEU A 10 -15.15 9.15 -9.02
N PRO A 11 -15.38 8.55 -7.83
CA PRO A 11 -14.32 8.41 -6.82
C PRO A 11 -13.19 7.47 -7.25
N TRP A 12 -13.38 6.72 -8.32
CA TRP A 12 -12.42 5.79 -8.92
C TRP A 12 -11.66 6.40 -10.11
N VAL A 13 -12.04 7.60 -10.56
CA VAL A 13 -11.44 8.29 -11.71
C VAL A 13 -10.72 9.55 -11.22
N GLU A 14 -9.41 9.56 -11.33
CA GLU A 14 -8.53 10.63 -10.87
C GLU A 14 -7.73 11.21 -12.03
N ASN A 15 -7.43 12.51 -11.96
CA ASN A 15 -6.52 13.15 -12.91
C ASN A 15 -5.09 13.06 -12.38
N VAL A 16 -4.25 12.30 -13.09
CA VAL A 16 -2.82 12.16 -12.79
C VAL A 16 -1.98 12.87 -13.85
N VAL A 17 -0.70 13.09 -13.54
CA VAL A 17 0.25 13.68 -14.48
C VAL A 17 1.29 12.63 -14.83
N VAL A 18 1.49 12.39 -16.12
CA VAL A 18 2.41 11.39 -16.66
C VAL A 18 3.51 12.08 -17.46
N VAL A 19 4.75 11.68 -17.23
CA VAL A 19 5.91 12.24 -17.91
C VAL A 19 6.03 11.63 -19.32
N GLY A 20 5.97 12.49 -20.34
CA GLY A 20 6.09 12.12 -21.74
C GLY A 20 7.53 11.98 -22.23
N ALA A 21 7.69 11.48 -23.46
CA ALA A 21 8.98 11.34 -24.12
C ALA A 21 9.49 12.65 -24.71
N HIS A 22 8.57 13.54 -25.09
CA HIS A 22 8.90 14.86 -25.62
C HIS A 22 9.55 15.75 -24.56
N LYS A 23 10.39 16.67 -25.03
CA LYS A 23 11.03 17.65 -24.19
C LYS A 23 10.63 19.06 -24.62
N ASP A 24 10.53 19.94 -23.65
CA ASP A 24 10.29 21.36 -23.89
C ASP A 24 11.57 22.07 -24.40
N GLU A 25 11.46 23.38 -24.65
CA GLU A 25 12.57 24.24 -25.10
C GLU A 25 13.75 24.25 -24.12
N ASN A 26 13.50 23.94 -22.84
CA ASN A 26 14.49 23.85 -21.78
C ASN A 26 15.01 22.41 -21.58
N ASN A 27 14.71 21.49 -22.50
CA ASN A 27 15.11 20.09 -22.46
C ASN A 27 14.54 19.31 -21.25
N HIS A 28 13.46 19.81 -20.64
CA HIS A 28 12.72 19.10 -19.59
C HIS A 28 11.65 18.18 -20.18
N PRO A 29 11.44 16.97 -19.62
CA PRO A 29 10.35 16.10 -20.04
C PRO A 29 8.98 16.79 -19.95
N MET A 30 8.23 16.77 -21.05
CA MET A 30 6.89 17.34 -21.10
C MET A 30 5.89 16.38 -20.45
N ALA A 31 5.21 16.85 -19.40
CA ALA A 31 4.19 16.07 -18.73
C ALA A 31 2.79 16.31 -19.32
N LYS A 32 1.94 15.28 -19.29
CA LYS A 32 0.54 15.32 -19.75
C LYS A 32 -0.39 14.89 -18.64
N VAL A 33 -1.55 15.52 -18.57
CA VAL A 33 -2.64 15.08 -17.69
C VAL A 33 -3.28 13.84 -18.32
N ALA A 34 -3.53 12.83 -17.49
CA ALA A 34 -4.15 11.58 -17.90
C ALA A 34 -5.36 11.29 -17.01
N VAL A 35 -6.43 10.77 -17.61
CA VAL A 35 -7.57 10.20 -16.90
C VAL A 35 -7.18 8.82 -16.39
N CYS A 36 -7.12 8.67 -15.08
CA CYS A 36 -6.65 7.46 -14.42
C CYS A 36 -7.77 6.79 -13.63
N THR A 37 -7.98 5.51 -13.87
CA THR A 37 -8.91 4.69 -13.10
C THR A 37 -8.16 3.82 -12.10
N ILE A 38 -8.64 3.77 -10.86
CA ILE A 38 -8.16 2.81 -9.85
C ILE A 38 -9.04 1.56 -9.91
N ASP A 39 -8.45 0.44 -10.35
CA ASP A 39 -9.16 -0.84 -10.49
C ASP A 39 -8.57 -1.90 -9.55
N THR A 40 -9.19 -2.03 -8.38
CA THR A 40 -8.83 -3.04 -7.38
C THR A 40 -9.17 -4.47 -7.80
N GLY A 41 -9.97 -4.66 -8.86
CA GLY A 41 -10.27 -5.97 -9.44
C GLY A 41 -9.25 -6.41 -10.50
N ASN A 42 -8.47 -5.47 -11.05
CA ASN A 42 -7.45 -5.77 -12.05
C ASN A 42 -6.16 -6.32 -11.40
N MET A 43 -5.99 -7.64 -11.52
CA MET A 43 -4.82 -8.38 -11.04
C MET A 43 -3.74 -8.58 -12.11
N GLN A 44 -3.97 -8.16 -13.36
CA GLN A 44 -3.02 -8.37 -14.46
C GLN A 44 -1.83 -7.42 -14.39
N GLY A 45 -2.05 -6.23 -13.83
CA GLY A 45 -1.07 -5.16 -13.71
C GLY A 45 -1.66 -3.81 -14.13
N ASP A 46 -0.84 -2.76 -14.11
CA ASP A 46 -1.28 -1.45 -14.58
C ASP A 46 -1.43 -1.45 -16.10
N ILE A 47 -2.39 -0.68 -16.61
CA ILE A 47 -2.69 -0.58 -18.05
C ILE A 47 -2.52 0.88 -18.48
N VAL A 48 -1.97 1.07 -19.68
CA VAL A 48 -1.95 2.36 -20.37
C VAL A 48 -2.58 2.20 -21.75
N SER A 49 -3.38 3.17 -22.17
CA SER A 49 -3.94 3.17 -23.51
C SER A 49 -2.84 3.45 -24.55
N LYS A 50 -2.88 2.71 -25.65
CA LYS A 50 -1.93 2.89 -26.75
C LYS A 50 -2.04 4.28 -27.38
N ASP A 51 -3.26 4.79 -27.52
CA ASP A 51 -3.53 6.13 -28.06
C ASP A 51 -2.88 7.22 -27.20
N PHE A 52 -3.09 7.19 -25.88
CA PHE A 52 -2.46 8.14 -24.97
C PHE A 52 -0.93 8.06 -25.06
N LEU A 53 -0.39 6.85 -25.12
CA LEU A 53 1.04 6.60 -25.15
C LEU A 53 1.72 7.11 -26.43
N GLU A 54 1.17 6.78 -27.59
CA GLU A 54 1.74 7.12 -28.89
C GLU A 54 1.43 8.57 -29.27
N ASN A 55 0.18 9.02 -29.11
CA ASN A 55 -0.28 10.31 -29.64
C ASN A 55 -0.15 11.47 -28.64
N GLN A 56 -0.22 11.23 -27.33
CA GLN A 56 -0.13 12.31 -26.34
C GLN A 56 1.23 12.37 -25.65
N LEU A 57 1.79 11.22 -25.26
CA LEU A 57 3.09 11.14 -24.60
C LEU A 57 4.26 11.04 -25.59
N GLY A 58 4.00 10.63 -26.84
CA GLY A 58 4.99 10.57 -27.91
C GLY A 58 6.02 9.45 -27.77
N PHE A 59 5.70 8.37 -27.05
CA PHE A 59 6.63 7.26 -26.90
C PHE A 59 6.71 6.44 -28.18
N PRO A 60 7.92 6.25 -28.76
CA PRO A 60 8.08 5.39 -29.93
C PRO A 60 8.00 3.91 -29.54
N LYS A 61 7.58 3.07 -30.49
CA LYS A 61 7.53 1.60 -30.30
C LYS A 61 8.85 0.96 -29.87
N SER A 62 9.99 1.60 -30.15
CA SER A 62 11.31 1.15 -29.68
C SER A 62 11.48 1.18 -28.16
N ARG A 63 10.62 1.91 -27.44
CA ARG A 63 10.57 1.92 -25.97
C ARG A 63 9.72 0.78 -25.40
N PHE A 64 8.98 0.07 -26.25
CA PHE A 64 8.10 -0.99 -25.80
C PHE A 64 8.92 -2.22 -25.43
N ARG A 65 8.42 -2.94 -24.45
CA ARG A 65 9.02 -4.13 -23.86
C ARG A 65 8.10 -5.30 -24.09
N GLU A 66 8.69 -6.49 -24.18
CA GLU A 66 7.92 -7.70 -24.23
C GLU A 66 7.12 -7.91 -22.94
N LEU A 67 5.95 -8.54 -23.12
CA LEU A 67 5.14 -9.01 -22.01
C LEU A 67 5.80 -10.18 -21.30
N LYS A 68 5.73 -10.19 -19.98
CA LYS A 68 6.11 -11.33 -19.14
C LYS A 68 5.12 -12.48 -19.34
N GLY A 69 5.55 -13.70 -19.04
CA GLY A 69 4.70 -14.89 -19.20
C GLY A 69 3.37 -14.80 -18.44
N THR A 70 3.38 -14.20 -17.24
CA THR A 70 2.16 -13.96 -16.45
C THR A 70 1.23 -12.93 -17.09
N GLU A 71 1.78 -11.86 -17.66
CA GLU A 71 1.03 -10.78 -18.32
C GLU A 71 0.34 -11.29 -19.58
N LYS A 72 1.00 -12.16 -20.36
CA LYS A 72 0.42 -12.84 -21.53
C LYS A 72 -0.75 -13.76 -21.15
N ARG A 73 -0.65 -14.47 -20.02
CA ARG A 73 -1.69 -15.40 -19.54
C ARG A 73 -2.87 -14.69 -18.86
N GLY A 74 -2.63 -13.52 -18.27
CA GLY A 74 -3.67 -12.72 -17.64
C GLY A 74 -4.65 -12.08 -18.63
N ALA A 75 -4.24 -11.94 -19.90
CA ALA A 75 -4.96 -11.23 -20.97
C ALA A 75 -6.24 -11.92 -21.48
N VAL A 76 -6.74 -12.95 -20.79
CA VAL A 76 -7.86 -13.78 -21.26
C VAL A 76 -9.22 -13.22 -20.83
N VAL A 77 -9.26 -12.11 -20.06
CA VAL A 77 -10.52 -11.53 -19.54
C VAL A 77 -10.72 -10.11 -20.08
N GLY A 78 -11.53 -9.98 -21.14
CA GLY A 78 -11.95 -8.71 -21.74
C GLY A 78 -11.35 -8.42 -23.12
N ASN A 79 -11.86 -7.38 -23.82
CA ASN A 79 -11.40 -6.96 -25.15
C ASN A 79 -10.01 -6.27 -25.15
N ASN A 80 -9.37 -6.10 -24.00
CA ASN A 80 -8.17 -5.28 -23.83
C ASN A 80 -6.93 -6.15 -23.63
N ILE A 81 -6.66 -7.01 -24.60
CA ILE A 81 -5.45 -7.86 -24.63
C ILE A 81 -4.24 -6.94 -24.79
N PRO A 82 -3.30 -6.89 -23.83
CA PRO A 82 -2.12 -6.06 -23.97
C PRO A 82 -1.22 -6.57 -25.11
N GLU A 83 -0.63 -5.64 -25.85
CA GLU A 83 0.27 -5.96 -26.97
C GLU A 83 1.75 -5.95 -26.53
N ALA A 84 2.08 -5.09 -25.57
CA ALA A 84 3.43 -4.87 -25.08
C ALA A 84 3.37 -4.22 -23.69
N ALA A 85 4.54 -3.87 -23.13
CA ALA A 85 4.65 -3.13 -21.89
C ALA A 85 5.58 -1.94 -22.03
N ILE A 86 5.48 -0.97 -21.14
CA ILE A 86 6.37 0.19 -21.05
C ILE A 86 6.59 0.58 -19.59
N HIS A 87 7.68 1.28 -19.30
CA HIS A 87 7.88 1.91 -18.01
C HIS A 87 7.60 3.40 -18.11
N LEU A 88 6.75 3.91 -17.22
CA LEU A 88 6.34 5.31 -17.16
C LEU A 88 6.66 5.90 -15.79
N THR A 89 6.79 7.22 -15.76
CA THR A 89 6.80 7.99 -14.52
C THR A 89 5.51 8.79 -14.44
N TRP A 90 4.85 8.75 -13.30
CA TRP A 90 3.63 9.52 -13.06
C TRP A 90 3.57 10.05 -11.63
N TYR A 91 2.75 11.07 -11.39
CA TYR A 91 2.51 11.62 -10.07
C TYR A 91 1.09 12.14 -9.96
N HIS A 92 0.57 12.13 -8.73
CA HIS A 92 -0.76 12.66 -8.44
C HIS A 92 -0.73 14.18 -8.44
N LYS A 93 -1.72 14.86 -9.03
CA LYS A 93 -1.74 16.33 -9.12
C LYS A 93 -1.69 17.02 -7.75
N LYS A 94 -2.29 16.39 -6.73
CA LYS A 94 -2.35 16.92 -5.35
C LYS A 94 -1.20 16.42 -4.46
N GLY A 95 -0.35 15.52 -4.95
CA GLY A 95 0.70 14.87 -4.16
C GLY A 95 2.10 15.32 -4.59
N SER A 96 3.06 15.30 -3.66
CA SER A 96 4.47 15.52 -3.96
C SER A 96 5.20 14.24 -4.40
N ARG A 97 4.55 13.07 -4.24
CA ARG A 97 5.15 11.77 -4.55
C ARG A 97 5.05 11.46 -6.03
N ALA A 98 6.19 11.21 -6.65
CA ALA A 98 6.29 10.65 -7.99
C ALA A 98 6.58 9.15 -7.93
N PHE A 99 5.96 8.42 -8.84
CA PHE A 99 6.10 6.98 -9.04
C PHE A 99 6.91 6.77 -10.32
N HIS A 100 8.19 6.49 -10.14
CA HIS A 100 9.16 6.33 -11.22
C HIS A 100 9.24 4.89 -11.70
N ASP A 101 9.53 4.72 -13.00
CA ASP A 101 9.81 3.43 -13.65
C ASP A 101 8.73 2.36 -13.38
N MET A 102 7.47 2.81 -13.33
CA MET A 102 6.30 1.97 -13.12
C MET A 102 5.97 1.21 -14.40
N ARG A 103 5.75 -0.10 -14.32
CA ARG A 103 5.48 -0.94 -15.49
C ARG A 103 3.99 -0.94 -15.82
N PHE A 104 3.67 -0.50 -17.03
CA PHE A 104 2.32 -0.51 -17.60
C PHE A 104 2.23 -1.47 -18.78
N LEU A 105 1.09 -2.13 -18.91
CA LEU A 105 0.70 -2.96 -20.04
C LEU A 105 -0.01 -2.08 -21.07
N ILE A 106 0.41 -2.15 -22.32
CA ILE A 106 -0.13 -1.31 -23.40
C ILE A 106 -1.37 -2.00 -23.97
N ALA A 107 -2.54 -1.45 -23.70
CA ALA A 107 -3.81 -1.94 -24.25
C ALA A 107 -4.20 -1.16 -25.52
N PRO A 108 -4.64 -1.84 -26.59
CA PRO A 108 -5.03 -1.18 -27.84
C PRO A 108 -6.30 -0.33 -27.68
N HIS A 109 -7.22 -0.78 -26.83
CA HIS A 109 -8.45 -0.08 -26.49
C HIS A 109 -8.54 0.01 -24.97
N SER A 110 -8.84 1.20 -24.45
CA SER A 110 -9.05 1.44 -23.02
C SER A 110 -9.91 2.68 -22.87
N ASP A 111 -10.92 2.60 -22.00
CA ASP A 111 -11.81 3.72 -21.70
C ASP A 111 -11.15 4.78 -20.80
N ALA A 112 -9.94 4.49 -20.30
CA ALA A 112 -9.10 5.39 -19.53
C ALA A 112 -7.69 5.46 -20.13
N ASP A 113 -7.00 6.58 -19.92
CA ASP A 113 -5.60 6.72 -20.33
C ASP A 113 -4.71 5.77 -19.51
N LEU A 114 -4.95 5.71 -18.20
CA LEU A 114 -4.25 4.83 -17.27
C LEU A 114 -5.25 4.04 -16.42
N VAL A 115 -4.95 2.78 -16.16
CA VAL A 115 -5.60 1.97 -15.12
C VAL A 115 -4.54 1.50 -14.15
N ILE A 116 -4.74 1.77 -12.87
CA ILE A 116 -3.85 1.29 -11.81
C ILE A 116 -4.48 0.05 -11.21
N GLY A 117 -3.78 -1.08 -11.35
CA GLY A 117 -4.25 -2.38 -10.89
C GLY A 117 -3.95 -2.64 -9.41
N ALA A 118 -4.62 -3.63 -8.84
CA ALA A 118 -4.49 -4.03 -7.44
C ALA A 118 -3.03 -4.28 -7.01
N GLN A 119 -2.24 -4.90 -7.89
CA GLN A 119 -0.85 -5.23 -7.59
C GLN A 119 0.00 -3.98 -7.34
N SER A 120 -0.18 -2.93 -8.13
CA SER A 120 0.57 -1.68 -7.97
C SER A 120 0.06 -0.84 -6.82
N ILE A 121 -1.27 -0.81 -6.61
CA ILE A 121 -1.88 -0.17 -5.43
C ILE A 121 -1.19 -0.67 -4.17
N TRP A 122 -1.05 -1.98 -4.07
CA TRP A 122 -0.43 -2.63 -2.92
C TRP A 122 1.09 -2.42 -2.88
N LYS A 123 1.79 -2.79 -3.97
CA LYS A 123 3.27 -2.77 -4.01
C LYS A 123 3.85 -1.40 -3.72
N TYR A 124 3.20 -0.33 -4.18
CA TYR A 124 3.69 1.03 -4.04
C TYR A 124 2.95 1.84 -2.96
N ASN A 125 1.99 1.21 -2.26
CA ASN A 125 1.12 1.84 -1.27
C ASN A 125 0.50 3.13 -1.83
N LEU A 126 -0.19 3.00 -2.98
CA LEU A 126 -0.71 4.14 -3.76
C LEU A 126 -1.92 4.79 -3.08
N LEU A 127 -2.76 3.97 -2.46
CA LEU A 127 -3.86 4.43 -1.62
C LEU A 127 -3.34 4.45 -0.19
N THR A 128 -2.78 5.58 0.24
CA THR A 128 -2.49 5.76 1.67
C THR A 128 -3.84 5.70 2.37
N VAL A 129 -4.12 4.60 3.09
CA VAL A 129 -5.33 4.49 3.90
C VAL A 129 -5.36 5.73 4.79
N PRO A 130 -6.41 6.56 4.76
CA PRO A 130 -6.46 7.74 5.61
C PRO A 130 -6.49 7.25 7.06
N TYR A 131 -5.33 7.26 7.73
CA TYR A 131 -5.20 7.33 9.18
C TYR A 131 -6.17 6.46 10.03
N LEU A 132 -6.51 5.24 9.58
CA LEU A 132 -7.42 4.35 10.31
C LEU A 132 -6.71 3.51 11.39
N MET A 133 -5.38 3.61 11.48
CA MET A 133 -4.51 2.92 12.46
C MET A 133 -3.69 3.90 13.33
N SER A 134 -4.12 5.14 13.50
CA SER A 134 -3.45 6.05 14.44
C SER A 134 -4.48 6.88 15.20
N LYS A 135 -5.14 6.22 16.16
CA LYS A 135 -5.69 6.93 17.31
C LYS A 135 -4.65 6.92 18.42
N ASN A 136 -4.34 8.14 18.85
CA ASN A 136 -3.70 8.52 20.11
C ASN A 136 -2.16 8.45 20.14
N VAL A 137 -1.50 9.54 19.72
CA VAL A 137 -0.77 10.41 20.66
C VAL A 137 -0.85 11.83 20.12
N ALA A 138 -1.61 12.69 20.81
CA ALA A 138 -1.57 14.12 20.58
C ALA A 138 -0.13 14.61 20.84
N LYS A 139 0.41 15.37 19.89
CA LYS A 139 1.72 16.00 19.99
C LYS A 139 1.77 16.91 21.21
N GLU A 140 2.68 16.64 22.13
CA GLU A 140 3.36 17.70 22.86
C GLU A 140 4.78 17.80 22.31
N GLN A 141 5.12 18.99 21.84
CA GLN A 141 6.42 19.30 21.27
C GLN A 141 7.47 19.31 22.39
N VAL A 142 8.42 18.39 22.35
CA VAL A 142 9.75 18.62 22.94
C VAL A 142 10.82 18.10 21.99
N ALA A 143 11.85 18.93 21.85
CA ALA A 143 12.96 18.82 20.93
C ALA A 143 13.85 17.59 21.14
N MET A 144 14.58 17.26 20.06
CA MET A 144 15.86 16.55 19.99
C MET A 144 16.06 15.31 20.88
N SER A 145 16.11 14.13 20.24
CA SER A 145 17.30 13.29 20.35
C SER A 145 17.37 12.26 19.22
N THR A 146 18.59 12.10 18.71
CA THR A 146 19.03 11.02 17.84
C THR A 146 18.94 9.69 18.61
N GLY A 147 18.16 8.72 18.14
CA GLY A 147 18.11 7.40 18.77
C GLY A 147 17.21 6.35 18.11
N ASN A 148 17.86 5.41 17.39
CA ASN A 148 17.45 4.02 17.12
C ASN A 148 16.16 3.72 16.30
N ASN A 149 16.23 3.89 14.98
CA ASN A 149 15.31 3.26 14.00
C ASN A 149 15.75 1.83 13.65
N LYS A 150 15.40 0.84 14.47
CA LYS A 150 15.47 -0.59 14.06
C LYS A 150 14.16 -1.38 14.22
N LYS A 151 13.20 -0.88 15.01
CA LYS A 151 11.92 -1.59 15.26
C LYS A 151 10.87 -1.33 14.15
N ASP A 152 10.93 -0.20 13.45
CA ASP A 152 9.93 0.16 12.43
C ASP A 152 10.10 -0.59 11.08
N GLU A 153 11.30 -1.06 10.77
CA GLU A 153 11.57 -1.81 9.53
C GLU A 153 10.99 -3.23 9.58
N GLY A 154 10.91 -3.83 10.78
CA GLY A 154 10.41 -5.20 10.99
C GLY A 154 8.92 -5.32 10.70
N TRP A 155 8.10 -4.38 11.17
CA TRP A 155 6.64 -4.39 10.95
C TRP A 155 6.27 -4.15 9.49
N ALA A 156 6.96 -3.22 8.83
CA ALA A 156 6.77 -2.98 7.40
C ALA A 156 7.21 -4.19 6.55
N SER A 157 8.22 -4.95 7.00
CA SER A 157 8.64 -6.21 6.39
C SER A 157 7.58 -7.32 6.56
N LEU A 158 7.13 -7.60 7.79
CA LEU A 158 6.13 -8.64 8.06
C LEU A 158 4.79 -8.38 7.37
N GLY A 159 4.31 -7.12 7.39
CA GLY A 159 3.07 -6.74 6.70
C GLY A 159 3.15 -6.84 5.17
N ARG A 160 4.34 -6.68 4.59
CA ARG A 160 4.60 -6.92 3.16
C ARG A 160 4.59 -8.41 2.83
N ASN A 161 5.18 -9.26 3.68
CA ASN A 161 5.23 -10.70 3.46
C ASN A 161 3.84 -11.35 3.57
N PHE A 162 3.06 -11.00 4.61
CA PHE A 162 1.71 -11.56 4.83
C PHE A 162 0.76 -11.29 3.65
N ASN A 163 0.80 -10.07 3.09
CA ASN A 163 -0.10 -9.68 2.00
C ASN A 163 0.40 -10.15 0.62
N SER A 164 1.71 -10.32 0.41
CA SER A 164 2.27 -10.96 -0.79
C SER A 164 1.79 -12.42 -0.91
N SER A 165 1.85 -13.18 0.18
CA SER A 165 1.33 -14.56 0.23
C SER A 165 -0.18 -14.60 -0.02
N HIS A 166 -0.95 -13.62 0.46
CA HIS A 166 -2.39 -13.56 0.21
C HIS A 166 -2.74 -13.33 -1.27
N ILE A 167 -2.03 -12.44 -1.96
CA ILE A 167 -2.22 -12.19 -3.40
C ILE A 167 -1.83 -13.42 -4.22
N GLU A 168 -0.73 -14.09 -3.87
CA GLU A 168 -0.32 -15.33 -4.54
C GLU A 168 -1.38 -16.43 -4.34
N LEU A 169 -1.94 -16.57 -3.14
CA LEU A 169 -3.03 -17.49 -2.84
C LEU A 169 -4.28 -17.21 -3.68
N LEU A 170 -4.71 -15.95 -3.79
CA LEU A 170 -5.83 -15.56 -4.65
C LEU A 170 -5.55 -15.88 -6.13
N GLY A 171 -4.32 -15.64 -6.57
CA GLY A 171 -3.87 -15.95 -7.93
C GLY A 171 -3.81 -17.45 -8.24
N ILE A 172 -3.51 -18.29 -7.24
CA ILE A 172 -3.51 -19.76 -7.38
C ILE A 172 -4.94 -20.31 -7.32
N GLU A 173 -5.79 -19.82 -6.42
CA GLU A 173 -7.19 -20.23 -6.30
C GLU A 173 -7.96 -19.96 -7.60
N THR A 174 -7.70 -18.81 -8.23
CA THR A 174 -8.29 -18.46 -9.53
C THR A 174 -7.83 -19.40 -10.65
N ARG A 175 -6.57 -19.88 -10.59
CA ARG A 175 -6.02 -20.85 -11.55
C ARG A 175 -6.59 -22.26 -11.35
N LYS A 176 -6.76 -22.70 -10.10
CA LYS A 176 -7.40 -23.99 -9.77
C LYS A 176 -8.81 -24.10 -10.35
N ARG A 177 -9.63 -23.06 -10.19
CA ARG A 177 -11.00 -23.03 -10.76
C ARG A 177 -10.99 -23.20 -12.28
N ARG A 178 -10.08 -22.51 -12.98
CA ARG A 178 -9.93 -22.60 -14.44
C ARG A 178 -9.42 -23.97 -14.91
N ALA A 179 -8.49 -24.58 -14.17
CA ALA A 179 -7.95 -25.90 -14.51
C ALA A 179 -8.99 -27.03 -14.33
N GLN A 180 -9.92 -26.88 -13.39
CA GLN A 180 -11.05 -27.80 -13.21
C GLN A 180 -12.04 -27.74 -14.39
N ASP A 181 -12.26 -26.56 -14.96
CA ASP A 181 -13.14 -26.40 -16.13
C ASP A 181 -12.52 -26.97 -17.43
N ASP A 182 -11.19 -26.96 -17.56
CA ASP A 182 -10.47 -27.26 -18.81
C ASP A 182 -9.91 -28.69 -18.93
N LYS A 183 -10.23 -29.61 -17.98
CA LYS A 183 -9.75 -31.02 -17.95
C LYS A 183 -8.24 -31.20 -18.22
N ARG A 184 -7.38 -30.29 -17.76
CA ARG A 184 -5.91 -30.38 -17.89
C ARG A 184 -5.27 -30.93 -16.60
N PRO A 185 -4.96 -32.24 -16.50
CA PRO A 185 -4.67 -32.88 -15.21
C PRO A 185 -3.27 -32.56 -14.66
N LYS A 186 -2.31 -32.22 -15.53
CA LYS A 186 -0.88 -32.09 -15.15
C LYS A 186 -0.51 -30.73 -14.55
N GLU A 187 -1.25 -29.66 -14.90
CA GLU A 187 -1.01 -28.30 -14.37
C GLU A 187 -1.61 -28.14 -12.95
N TYR A 188 -2.65 -28.92 -12.65
CA TYR A 188 -3.33 -28.96 -11.36
C TYR A 188 -2.44 -29.43 -10.20
N ASP A 189 -1.58 -30.42 -10.40
CA ASP A 189 -0.72 -30.97 -9.32
C ASP A 189 0.36 -29.97 -8.88
N LEU A 190 0.91 -29.18 -9.80
CA LEU A 190 1.90 -28.15 -9.49
C LEU A 190 1.28 -26.92 -8.81
N ASP A 191 0.13 -26.46 -9.30
CA ASP A 191 -0.59 -25.34 -8.66
C ASP A 191 -1.20 -25.76 -7.31
N ALA A 192 -1.59 -27.03 -7.13
CA ALA A 192 -2.01 -27.56 -5.83
C ALA A 192 -0.87 -27.55 -4.80
N LYS A 193 0.32 -28.03 -5.17
CA LYS A 193 1.52 -27.97 -4.31
C LYS A 193 1.94 -26.53 -4.00
N ARG A 194 1.89 -25.63 -4.99
CA ARG A 194 2.15 -24.20 -4.76
C ARG A 194 1.15 -23.59 -3.79
N PHE A 195 -0.13 -23.94 -3.91
CA PHE A 195 -1.15 -23.47 -2.99
C PHE A 195 -0.85 -23.91 -1.55
N GLU A 196 -0.54 -25.19 -1.35
CA GLU A 196 -0.20 -25.73 -0.02
C GLU A 196 1.02 -25.02 0.59
N ILE A 197 2.06 -24.79 -0.20
CA ILE A 197 3.25 -24.04 0.22
C ILE A 197 2.87 -22.60 0.62
N CYS A 198 2.14 -21.87 -0.23
CA CYS A 198 1.74 -20.50 0.06
C CYS A 198 0.80 -20.41 1.28
N THR A 199 -0.07 -21.41 1.51
CA THR A 199 -0.90 -21.46 2.72
C THR A 199 -0.07 -21.69 3.97
N ALA A 200 0.89 -22.61 3.91
CA ALA A 200 1.78 -22.89 5.03
C ALA A 200 2.67 -21.68 5.37
N GLU A 201 3.19 -20.99 4.35
CA GLU A 201 3.95 -19.75 4.52
C GLU A 201 3.09 -18.66 5.16
N ARG A 202 1.85 -18.46 4.68
CA ARG A 202 0.93 -17.48 5.26
C ARG A 202 0.63 -17.78 6.72
N ASP A 203 0.34 -19.03 7.04
CA ASP A 203 -0.02 -19.43 8.40
C ASP A 203 1.19 -19.32 9.34
N ASN A 204 2.41 -19.58 8.85
CA ASN A 204 3.64 -19.36 9.60
C ASN A 204 3.88 -17.86 9.88
N VAL A 205 3.73 -16.99 8.88
CA VAL A 205 3.83 -15.52 9.05
C VAL A 205 2.73 -15.01 9.98
N SER A 206 1.51 -15.55 9.90
CA SER A 206 0.41 -15.21 10.79
C SER A 206 0.73 -15.55 12.25
N LYS A 207 1.38 -16.69 12.48
CA LYS A 207 1.78 -17.13 13.81
C LYS A 207 2.89 -16.25 14.38
N GLU A 208 3.91 -15.95 13.58
CA GLU A 208 5.00 -15.04 13.96
C GLU A 208 4.48 -13.64 14.33
N LEU A 209 3.50 -13.13 13.56
CA LEU A 209 2.83 -11.86 13.84
C LEU A 209 2.05 -11.90 15.16
N LEU A 210 1.30 -12.98 15.41
CA LEU A 210 0.53 -13.16 16.64
C LEU A 210 1.44 -13.26 17.87
N ASP A 211 2.56 -13.97 17.76
CA ASP A 211 3.53 -14.09 18.86
C ASP A 211 4.19 -12.73 19.16
N THR A 212 4.55 -11.97 18.12
CA THR A 212 5.07 -10.60 18.29
C THR A 212 4.05 -9.67 18.96
N ILE A 213 2.77 -9.74 18.59
CA ILE A 213 1.71 -8.94 19.21
C ILE A 213 1.55 -9.30 20.70
N LYS A 214 1.65 -10.58 21.05
CA LYS A 214 1.56 -11.03 22.46
C LYS A 214 2.72 -10.50 23.29
N GLU A 215 3.95 -10.58 22.80
CA GLU A 215 5.13 -10.06 23.52
C GLU A 215 4.99 -8.56 23.81
N GLN A 216 4.51 -7.77 22.83
CA GLN A 216 4.28 -6.33 23.03
C GLN A 216 3.15 -6.03 24.00
N LEU A 217 2.09 -6.84 23.99
CA LEU A 217 0.99 -6.68 24.93
C LEU A 217 1.45 -6.98 26.37
N GLU A 218 2.31 -7.98 26.56
CA GLU A 218 2.93 -8.30 27.85
C GLU A 218 3.86 -7.18 28.34
N GLU A 219 4.67 -6.58 27.46
CA GLU A 219 5.53 -5.43 27.76
C GLU A 219 4.68 -4.22 28.26
N LEU A 220 3.61 -3.88 27.54
CA LEU A 220 2.68 -2.81 27.93
C LEU A 220 1.96 -3.08 29.26
N ILE A 221 1.60 -4.34 29.52
CA ILE A 221 0.98 -4.72 30.80
C ILE A 221 1.97 -4.58 31.96
N MET A 222 3.25 -4.90 31.75
CA MET A 222 4.30 -4.74 32.76
C MET A 222 4.57 -3.26 33.07
N ASP A 223 4.66 -2.42 32.04
CA ASP A 223 4.86 -0.97 32.19
C ASP A 223 3.68 -0.32 32.94
N ALA A 224 2.45 -0.74 32.63
CA ALA A 224 1.26 -0.25 33.31
C ALA A 224 1.20 -0.65 34.79
N LYS A 225 1.76 -1.81 35.18
CA LYS A 225 1.82 -2.25 36.58
C LYS A 225 2.89 -1.50 37.37
N CYS A 226 4.08 -1.28 36.79
CA CYS A 226 5.13 -0.48 37.43
C CYS A 226 4.68 0.97 37.70
N GLY A 227 3.95 1.59 36.77
CA GLY A 227 3.46 2.96 36.94
C GLY A 227 2.44 3.15 38.07
N VAL A 228 1.71 2.10 38.44
CA VAL A 228 0.73 2.15 39.55
C VAL A 228 1.44 2.11 40.91
N GLU A 229 2.48 1.29 41.06
CA GLU A 229 3.23 1.17 42.32
C GLU A 229 4.00 2.47 42.68
N ASP A 230 4.49 3.20 41.68
CA ASP A 230 5.15 4.49 41.91
C ASP A 230 4.17 5.60 42.30
N SER A 231 2.91 5.52 41.82
CA SER A 231 1.85 6.48 42.17
C SER A 231 1.31 6.28 43.59
N GLU A 232 1.23 5.04 44.08
CA GLU A 232 0.81 4.75 45.46
C GLU A 232 1.88 5.18 46.47
N ARG A 233 3.18 4.99 46.17
CA ARG A 233 4.27 5.49 47.04
C ARG A 233 4.33 7.01 47.13
N ALA A 234 3.98 7.73 46.06
CA ALA A 234 3.94 9.19 46.07
C ALA A 234 2.82 9.72 46.98
N ALA A 235 1.63 9.11 46.94
CA ALA A 235 0.48 9.50 47.76
C ALA A 235 0.73 9.32 49.27
N ASP A 236 1.42 8.24 49.67
CA ASP A 236 1.76 8.01 51.08
C ASP A 236 2.80 9.01 51.62
N SER A 237 3.68 9.54 50.76
CA SER A 237 4.69 10.52 51.15
C SER A 237 4.11 11.94 51.36
N GLU A 238 3.07 12.32 50.61
CA GLU A 238 2.39 13.61 50.81
C GLU A 238 1.52 13.62 52.08
N ALA A 239 0.90 12.49 52.42
CA ALA A 239 0.10 12.36 53.64
C ALA A 239 0.93 12.49 54.93
N GLN A 240 2.21 12.09 54.92
CA GLN A 240 3.11 12.27 56.06
C GLN A 240 3.64 13.70 56.20
N ASN A 241 3.86 14.42 55.10
CA ASN A 241 4.33 15.81 55.13
C ASN A 241 3.23 16.81 55.57
N GLY A 242 1.96 16.52 55.31
CA GLY A 242 0.84 17.36 55.75
C GLY A 242 0.64 17.42 57.27
N LYS A 243 0.97 16.33 58.00
CA LYS A 243 0.82 16.28 59.46
C LYS A 243 1.92 17.04 60.21
N ALA A 244 3.12 17.18 59.66
CA ALA A 244 4.22 17.91 60.31
C ALA A 244 4.07 19.45 60.24
N ALA A 245 3.24 19.96 59.33
CA ALA A 245 3.02 21.40 59.17
C ALA A 245 1.99 21.98 60.16
N ASP A 246 1.11 21.14 60.73
CA ASP A 246 0.04 21.61 61.62
C ASP A 246 0.48 21.69 63.10
N GLU A 247 1.46 20.88 63.53
CA GLU A 247 1.98 20.96 64.91
C GLU A 247 2.90 22.17 65.17
N LYS A 248 3.44 22.82 64.12
CA LYS A 248 4.31 23.99 64.29
C LYS A 248 3.58 25.32 64.46
N LYS A 249 2.24 25.35 64.31
CA LYS A 249 1.44 26.57 64.53
C LYS A 249 0.91 26.74 65.96
N SER A 250 1.12 25.76 66.84
CA SER A 250 0.61 25.79 68.22
C SER A 250 1.55 26.43 69.26
N PHE A 251 2.74 26.91 68.88
CA PHE A 251 3.78 27.37 69.84
C PHE A 251 4.18 28.85 69.70
N GLN A 252 3.28 29.69 69.18
CA GLN A 252 3.46 31.15 69.22
C GLN A 252 2.19 31.83 69.74
N LEU A 253 2.07 31.91 71.07
CA LEU A 253 1.23 32.86 71.81
C LEU A 253 1.85 33.07 73.19
#